data_AF-A0A6B3GV64-F1
#
_entry.id   AF-A0A6B3GV64-F1
#
_cell.length_a   1.000
_cell.length_b   1.000
_cell.length_c   1.000
_cell.angle_alpha   90.00
_cell.angle_beta   90.00
_cell.angle_gamma   90.00
#
_symmetry.space_group_name_H-M   'P 1'
#
loop_
_entity.id
_entity.type
_entity.pdbx_description
1 polymer ?
#
loop_
_entity_poly.entity_id
_entity_poly.type
_entity_poly.pdbx_seq_one_letter_code
_entity_poly.pdbx_strand_id
1 'polypeptide(L)' 'MARPDKAAAVAELTDQFRSSNAAVLTEYRGLTVAQLKELRRSL' A
#
# COMPACT_ATOMS: atom_id res chain seq x y z
N MET A 1 20.89 -13.49 2.88
CA MET A 1 20.46 -13.96 1.54
C MET A 1 19.92 -12.77 0.76
N ALA A 2 20.20 -12.67 -0.54
CA ALA A 2 19.64 -11.59 -1.38
C ALA A 2 18.11 -11.72 -1.48
N ARG A 3 17.39 -10.58 -1.53
CA ARG A 3 15.92 -10.52 -1.60
C ARG A 3 15.49 -9.60 -2.76
N PRO A 4 15.67 -10.02 -4.02
CA PRO A 4 15.38 -9.20 -5.19
C PRO A 4 13.94 -8.69 -5.21
N ASP A 5 12.97 -9.53 -4.84
CA ASP A 5 11.55 -9.15 -4.79
C ASP A 5 11.28 -8.01 -3.81
N LYS A 6 12.00 -7.97 -2.68
CA LYS A 6 11.87 -6.88 -1.72
C LYS A 6 12.50 -5.59 -2.23
N ALA A 7 13.63 -5.68 -2.93
CA ALA A 7 14.25 -4.52 -3.56
C ALA A 7 13.34 -3.93 -4.64
N ALA A 8 12.70 -4.79 -5.46
CA ALA A 8 11.71 -4.38 -6.45
C ALA A 8 10.50 -3.71 -5.79
N ALA A 9 9.93 -4.29 -4.73
CA ALA A 9 8.80 -3.70 -4.01
C ALA A 9 9.15 -2.34 -3.37
N VAL A 10 10.37 -2.16 -2.85
CA VAL A 10 10.83 -0.87 -2.31
C VAL A 10 10.93 0.19 -3.41
N ALA A 11 11.44 -0.17 -4.59
CA ALA A 11 11.50 0.76 -5.73
C ALA A 11 10.10 1.21 -6.17
N GLU A 12 9.18 0.26 -6.34
CA GLU A 12 7.79 0.54 -6.71
C GLU A 12 7.10 1.48 -5.71
N LEU A 13 7.19 1.16 -4.41
CA LEU A 13 6.60 2.01 -3.36
C LEU A 13 7.22 3.41 -3.37
N THR A 14 8.55 3.52 -3.53
CA THR A 14 9.25 4.82 -3.57
C THR A 14 8.72 5.71 -4.69
N ASP A 15 8.45 5.15 -5.87
CA ASP A 15 7.91 5.89 -7.00
C ASP A 15 6.45 6.32 -6.77
N GLN A 16 5.63 5.47 -6.12
CA GLN A 16 4.27 5.83 -5.71
C GLN A 16 4.26 6.99 -4.69
N PHE A 17 5.17 6.98 -3.70
CA PHE A 17 5.29 8.06 -2.73
C PHE A 17 5.73 9.38 -3.37
N ARG A 18 6.71 9.35 -4.29
CA ARG A 18 7.21 10.56 -4.97
C ARG A 18 6.18 11.20 -5.90
N SER A 19 5.28 10.41 -6.47
CA SER A 19 4.22 10.89 -7.36
C SER A 19 2.94 11.33 -6.63
N SER A 20 2.84 11.04 -5.32
CA SER A 20 1.69 11.40 -4.49
C SER A 20 1.92 12.71 -3.73
N ASN A 21 0.89 13.54 -3.61
CA ASN A 21 0.97 14.78 -2.83
C ASN A 21 1.01 14.54 -1.31
N ALA A 22 0.44 13.43 -0.85
CA ALA A 22 0.39 13.04 0.55
C ALA A 22 0.21 11.51 0.68
N ALA A 23 0.52 10.97 1.86
CA ALA A 23 0.27 9.58 2.21
C ALA A 23 -0.27 9.48 3.64
N VAL A 24 -1.11 8.48 3.90
CA VAL A 24 -1.75 8.24 5.20
C VAL A 24 -1.44 6.82 5.67
N LEU A 25 -0.97 6.69 6.91
CA LEU A 25 -0.74 5.40 7.56
C LEU A 25 -1.99 4.99 8.34
N THR A 26 -2.53 3.80 8.07
CA THR A 26 -3.77 3.28 8.67
C THR A 26 -3.59 1.84 9.16
N GLU A 27 -4.39 1.42 10.15
CA GLU A 27 -4.48 0.02 10.60
C GLU A 27 -5.75 -0.64 10.05
N TYR A 28 -5.60 -1.79 9.39
CA TYR A 28 -6.73 -2.52 8.79
C TYR A 28 -7.25 -3.67 9.68
N ARG A 29 -6.64 -3.91 10.85
CA ARG A 29 -7.02 -5.01 11.74
C ARG A 29 -8.47 -4.83 12.20
N GLY A 30 -9.25 -5.91 12.14
CA GLY A 30 -10.67 -5.88 12.50
C GLY A 30 -11.61 -5.61 11.34
N LEU A 31 -11.09 -5.35 10.13
CA LEU A 31 -11.92 -5.26 8.91
C LEU A 31 -12.02 -6.61 8.20
N THR A 32 -13.22 -6.91 7.72
CA THR A 32 -13.46 -8.00 6.78
C THR A 32 -12.97 -7.62 5.38
N VAL A 33 -12.75 -8.62 4.53
CA VAL A 33 -12.39 -8.40 3.11
C VAL A 33 -13.49 -7.61 2.36
N ALA A 34 -14.76 -7.78 2.75
CA ALA A 34 -15.88 -7.03 2.16
C ALA A 34 -15.76 -5.53 2.45
N GLN A 35 -15.46 -5.16 3.70
CA GLN A 35 -15.25 -3.77 4.10
C GLN A 35 -14.00 -3.16 3.44
N LEU A 36 -12.90 -3.93 3.31
CA LEU A 36 -11.72 -3.47 2.57
C LEU A 36 -12.02 -3.25 1.07
N LYS A 37 -12.87 -4.08 0.48
CA LYS A 37 -13.30 -3.93 -0.93
C LYS A 37 -14.16 -2.69 -1.12
N GLU A 38 -15.01 -2.36 -0.16
CA GLU A 38 -15.79 -1.13 -0.16
C GLU A 38 -14.88 0.10 -0.09
N LEU A 39 -13.94 0.12 0.86
CA LEU A 39 -12.96 1.21 1.01
C LEU A 39 -12.11 1.43 -0.25
N ARG A 40 -11.67 0.35 -0.92
CA ARG A 40 -10.91 0.43 -2.18
C ARG A 40 -11.70 1.00 -3.37
N ARG A 41 -13.02 1.05 -3.29
CA ARG A 41 -13.87 1.66 -4.33
C ARG A 41 -14.21 3.12 -4.02
N SER A 42 -14.15 3.49 -2.74
CA SER A 42 -14.45 4.86 -2.29
C SER A 42 -13.24 5.79 -2.37
N LEU A 43 -12.03 5.22 -2.43
CA LEU A 43 -10.75 5.91 -2.64
C LEU A 43 -10.31 5.77 -4.09
#